data_AF-A0A946HLS6-F1
#
_entry.id   AF-A0A946HLS6-F1
#
_cell.length_a   1.000
_cell.length_b   1.000
_cell.length_c   1.000
_cell.angle_alpha   90.00
_cell.angle_beta   90.00
_cell.angle_gamma   90.00
#
_symmetry.space_group_name_H-M   'P 1'
#
loop_
_entity.id
_entity.type
_entity.pdbx_description
1 polymer ?
#
loop_
_entity_poly.entity_id
_entity_poly.type
_entity_poly.pdbx_seq_one_letter_code
_entity_poly.pdbx_strand_id
1 'polypeptide(L)'
;MSQPSFVAVDWGTTDFRLWVMGAGGQILNATQGPFGMSRLKPDDFGRILEESLDTLGVDEDVPVVICGMAGAAQGWCEAPYLTAPTQLEILGQQAVVVPNTRRCVRILPGVKQMNPANVMRGEETQIAGLLYQSPNFGGTVCLPGTHTKWVRVADRAITSFETCMTGEQFGFFSETSVLSHSMILDGWSDSAFREAVRTATRDPAAIARRLFAIRAEMLVAEQTSAEARATLSGLLIGQELMA
;
A
#
# COMPACT_ATOMS: atom_id res chain seq x y z
N MET A 1 30.09 -14.15 -9.20
CA MET A 1 28.88 -13.36 -8.92
C MET A 1 27.82 -14.33 -8.41
N SER A 2 27.02 -13.96 -7.42
CA SER A 2 25.93 -14.82 -6.93
C SER A 2 24.87 -14.96 -8.02
N GLN A 3 24.44 -16.18 -8.31
CA GLN A 3 23.38 -16.45 -9.28
C GLN A 3 22.00 -16.00 -8.75
N PRO A 4 21.10 -15.52 -9.63
CA PRO A 4 19.71 -15.29 -9.29
C PRO A 4 19.06 -16.56 -8.73
N SER A 5 18.30 -16.41 -7.65
CA SER A 5 17.54 -17.50 -7.01
C SER A 5 16.05 -17.37 -7.25
N PHE A 6 15.50 -16.14 -7.22
CA PHE A 6 14.12 -15.85 -7.56
C PHE A 6 13.97 -14.36 -7.86
N VAL A 7 12.81 -13.97 -8.37
CA VAL A 7 12.42 -12.56 -8.56
C VAL A 7 11.28 -12.24 -7.61
N ALA A 8 11.39 -11.14 -6.89
CA ALA A 8 10.31 -10.58 -6.08
C ALA A 8 9.66 -9.40 -6.81
N VAL A 9 8.34 -9.38 -6.87
CA VAL A 9 7.58 -8.29 -7.49
C VAL A 9 6.53 -7.76 -6.52
N ASP A 10 6.54 -6.45 -6.30
CA ASP A 10 5.47 -5.72 -5.64
C ASP A 10 4.69 -4.96 -6.71
N TRP A 11 3.49 -5.48 -7.02
CA TRP A 11 2.64 -4.94 -8.06
C TRP A 11 1.47 -4.17 -7.44
N GLY A 12 1.63 -2.87 -7.30
CA GLY A 12 0.62 -1.99 -6.75
C GLY A 12 -0.47 -1.60 -7.74
N THR A 13 -1.42 -0.79 -7.26
CA THR A 13 -2.47 -0.20 -8.12
C THR A 13 -1.87 0.76 -9.14
N THR A 14 -0.89 1.57 -8.74
CA THR A 14 -0.28 2.63 -9.57
C THR A 14 1.14 2.33 -10.03
N ASP A 15 1.88 1.58 -9.22
CA ASP A 15 3.32 1.38 -9.36
C ASP A 15 3.68 -0.11 -9.44
N PHE A 16 4.82 -0.38 -10.05
CA PHE A 16 5.41 -1.70 -10.20
C PHE A 16 6.87 -1.64 -9.73
N ARG A 17 7.28 -2.59 -8.89
CA ARG A 17 8.65 -2.74 -8.40
C ARG A 17 9.08 -4.20 -8.49
N LEU A 18 10.28 -4.44 -8.98
CA LEU A 18 10.84 -5.76 -9.19
C LEU A 18 12.28 -5.82 -8.68
N TRP A 19 12.61 -6.89 -7.96
CA TRP A 19 13.95 -7.18 -7.47
C TRP A 19 14.38 -8.58 -7.88
N VAL A 20 15.58 -8.70 -8.44
CA VAL A 20 16.24 -9.98 -8.70
C VAL A 20 17.02 -10.36 -7.45
N MET A 21 16.64 -11.49 -6.84
CA MET A 21 17.11 -11.90 -5.53
C MET A 21 18.14 -13.01 -5.66
N GLY A 22 19.28 -12.89 -4.98
CA GLY A 22 20.26 -13.96 -4.83
C GLY A 22 19.87 -14.94 -3.71
N ALA A 23 20.50 -16.11 -3.68
CA ALA A 23 20.19 -17.16 -2.70
C ALA A 23 20.40 -16.75 -1.22
N GLY A 24 21.23 -15.73 -0.96
CA GLY A 24 21.47 -15.19 0.38
C GLY A 24 20.53 -14.04 0.77
N GLY A 25 19.53 -13.72 -0.05
CA GLY A 25 18.59 -12.61 0.18
C GLY A 25 19.10 -11.23 -0.29
N GLN A 26 20.27 -11.17 -0.92
CA GLN A 26 20.79 -9.93 -1.52
C GLN A 26 20.03 -9.55 -2.80
N ILE A 27 19.86 -8.25 -3.02
CA ILE A 27 19.33 -7.70 -4.27
C ILE A 27 20.48 -7.66 -5.29
N LEU A 28 20.33 -8.38 -6.41
CA LEU A 28 21.30 -8.43 -7.51
C LEU A 28 21.03 -7.36 -8.56
N ASN A 29 19.75 -7.09 -8.81
CA ASN A 29 19.29 -6.07 -9.74
C ASN A 29 17.87 -5.64 -9.36
N ALA A 30 17.43 -4.47 -9.83
CA ALA A 30 16.09 -3.98 -9.57
C ALA A 30 15.60 -3.06 -10.70
N THR A 31 14.28 -3.03 -10.89
CA THR A 31 13.62 -2.05 -11.75
C THR A 31 12.30 -1.62 -11.14
N GLN A 32 11.84 -0.44 -11.52
CA GLN A 32 10.54 0.08 -11.13
C GLN A 32 9.93 0.87 -12.29
N GLY A 33 8.62 0.99 -12.31
CA GLY A 33 7.94 1.75 -13.34
C GLY A 33 6.49 2.03 -13.02
N PRO A 34 5.86 2.94 -13.78
CA PRO A 34 4.49 3.36 -13.56
C PRO A 34 3.49 2.37 -14.21
N PHE A 35 3.71 1.07 -13.99
CA PHE A 35 2.95 -0.03 -14.59
C PHE A 35 2.01 -0.70 -13.58
N GLY A 36 1.36 0.08 -12.71
CA GLY A 36 0.39 -0.48 -11.77
C GLY A 36 -0.87 -1.01 -12.45
N MET A 37 -1.63 -1.85 -11.71
CA MET A 37 -2.86 -2.49 -12.18
C MET A 37 -3.84 -1.50 -12.85
N SER A 38 -3.98 -0.27 -12.37
CA SER A 38 -4.93 0.70 -12.91
C SER A 38 -4.62 1.16 -14.34
N ARG A 39 -3.45 0.82 -14.87
CA ARG A 39 -2.96 1.22 -16.20
C ARG A 39 -2.82 0.04 -17.16
N LEU A 40 -3.08 -1.18 -16.69
CA LEU A 40 -2.82 -2.41 -17.43
C LEU A 40 -4.12 -3.17 -17.72
N LYS A 41 -4.15 -3.89 -18.83
CA LYS A 41 -5.10 -4.99 -19.05
C LYS A 41 -4.48 -6.30 -18.53
N PRO A 42 -5.26 -7.35 -18.25
CA PRO A 42 -4.74 -8.64 -17.80
C PRO A 42 -3.61 -9.22 -18.67
N ASP A 43 -3.71 -9.06 -19.99
CA ASP A 43 -2.70 -9.55 -20.95
C ASP A 43 -1.39 -8.73 -20.94
N ASP A 44 -1.39 -7.51 -20.38
CA ASP A 44 -0.19 -6.68 -20.31
C ASP A 44 0.79 -7.13 -19.22
N PHE A 45 0.31 -7.78 -18.15
CA PHE A 45 1.14 -8.14 -17.00
C PHE A 45 2.27 -9.08 -17.39
N GLY A 46 1.96 -10.17 -18.10
CA GLY A 46 2.96 -11.13 -18.56
C GLY A 46 4.00 -10.48 -19.47
N ARG A 47 3.54 -9.63 -20.39
CA ARG A 47 4.44 -8.90 -21.29
C ARG A 47 5.38 -7.96 -20.53
N ILE A 48 4.86 -7.11 -19.63
CA ILE A 48 5.66 -6.16 -18.85
C ILE A 48 6.66 -6.88 -17.92
N LEU A 49 6.26 -8.00 -17.33
CA LEU A 49 7.16 -8.81 -16.51
C LEU A 49 8.32 -9.35 -17.35
N GLU A 50 8.05 -10.00 -18.48
CA GLU A 50 9.11 -10.59 -19.31
C GLU A 50 9.98 -9.51 -19.95
N GLU A 51 9.43 -8.39 -20.46
CA GLU A 51 10.23 -7.26 -20.96
C GLU A 51 11.19 -6.71 -19.89
N SER A 52 10.73 -6.65 -18.64
CA SER A 52 11.56 -6.21 -17.50
C SER A 52 12.66 -7.23 -17.20
N LEU A 53 12.36 -8.53 -17.21
CA LEU A 53 13.32 -9.61 -16.92
C LEU A 53 14.36 -9.77 -18.03
N ASP A 54 13.95 -9.66 -19.30
CA ASP A 54 14.83 -9.66 -20.47
C ASP A 54 15.83 -8.50 -20.40
N THR A 55 15.34 -7.30 -20.04
CA THR A 55 16.19 -6.10 -19.87
C THR A 55 17.24 -6.30 -18.77
N LEU A 56 16.88 -7.03 -17.71
CA LEU A 56 17.78 -7.32 -16.58
C LEU A 56 18.66 -8.56 -16.81
N GLY A 57 18.47 -9.28 -17.92
CA GLY A 57 19.21 -10.50 -18.26
C GLY A 57 18.92 -11.67 -17.33
N VAL A 58 17.65 -11.86 -16.94
CA VAL A 58 17.24 -12.94 -16.02
C VAL A 58 16.76 -14.16 -16.81
N ASP A 59 17.48 -15.27 -16.66
CA ASP A 59 17.17 -16.56 -17.29
C ASP A 59 15.75 -17.06 -16.98
N GLU A 60 15.14 -17.82 -17.91
CA GLU A 60 13.75 -18.28 -17.83
C GLU A 60 13.48 -19.30 -16.71
N ASP A 61 14.51 -19.95 -16.17
CA ASP A 61 14.40 -20.92 -15.07
C ASP A 61 14.26 -20.26 -13.69
N VAL A 62 14.51 -18.95 -13.59
CA VAL A 62 14.38 -18.19 -12.34
C VAL A 62 12.90 -17.92 -12.04
N PRO A 63 12.36 -18.43 -10.92
CA PRO A 63 10.94 -18.27 -10.58
C PRO A 63 10.62 -16.87 -10.09
N VAL A 64 9.34 -16.47 -10.21
CA VAL A 64 8.84 -15.16 -9.81
C VAL A 64 7.77 -15.31 -8.73
N VAL A 65 7.88 -14.49 -7.68
CA VAL A 65 6.85 -14.34 -6.64
C VAL A 65 6.35 -12.90 -6.65
N ILE A 66 5.03 -12.74 -6.74
CA ILE A 66 4.36 -11.45 -6.85
C ILE A 66 3.43 -11.25 -5.66
N CYS A 67 3.46 -10.07 -5.04
CA CYS A 67 2.44 -9.61 -4.11
C CYS A 67 1.65 -8.42 -4.68
N GLY A 68 0.53 -8.09 -4.03
CA GLY A 68 -0.27 -6.92 -4.36
C GLY A 68 -1.35 -7.19 -5.42
N MET A 69 -1.69 -6.13 -6.15
CA MET A 69 -2.89 -6.01 -6.98
C MET A 69 -2.87 -6.85 -8.26
N ALA A 70 -1.73 -7.42 -8.65
CA ALA A 70 -1.71 -8.45 -9.70
C ALA A 70 -2.63 -9.65 -9.37
N GLY A 71 -2.88 -9.91 -8.08
CA GLY A 71 -3.78 -10.97 -7.60
C GLY A 71 -5.24 -10.55 -7.41
N ALA A 72 -5.61 -9.30 -7.70
CA ALA A 72 -6.99 -8.83 -7.56
C ALA A 72 -7.90 -9.43 -8.66
N ALA A 73 -9.22 -9.34 -8.49
CA ALA A 73 -10.19 -9.82 -9.49
C ALA A 73 -10.05 -9.11 -10.86
N GLN A 74 -9.59 -7.85 -10.86
CA GLN A 74 -9.29 -7.07 -12.06
C GLN A 74 -7.80 -7.10 -12.44
N GLY A 75 -6.99 -7.90 -11.74
CA GLY A 75 -5.55 -8.04 -11.94
C GLY A 75 -5.19 -9.03 -13.05
N TRP A 76 -4.02 -9.64 -12.92
CA TRP A 76 -3.52 -10.64 -13.86
C TRP A 76 -4.21 -11.99 -13.67
N CYS A 77 -4.17 -12.52 -12.46
CA CYS A 77 -4.74 -13.82 -12.11
C CYS A 77 -5.26 -13.74 -10.68
N GLU A 78 -6.55 -14.00 -10.49
CA GLU A 78 -7.18 -13.85 -9.18
C GLU A 78 -6.54 -14.80 -8.15
N ALA A 79 -6.00 -14.22 -7.09
CA ALA A 79 -5.48 -14.94 -5.93
C ALA A 79 -6.50 -14.81 -4.78
N PRO A 80 -7.25 -15.88 -4.44
CA PRO A 80 -8.32 -15.83 -3.44
C PRO A 80 -7.82 -15.37 -2.08
N TYR A 81 -8.62 -14.56 -1.37
CA TYR A 81 -8.26 -14.09 -0.04
C TYR A 81 -8.22 -15.22 1.00
N LEU A 82 -7.21 -15.19 1.87
CA LEU A 82 -7.22 -15.91 3.14
C LEU A 82 -8.17 -15.22 4.12
N THR A 83 -8.82 -15.97 5.00
CA THR A 83 -9.75 -15.40 6.00
C THR A 83 -9.05 -15.26 7.34
N ALA A 84 -9.03 -14.05 7.91
CA ALA A 84 -8.55 -13.80 9.26
C ALA A 84 -9.49 -14.41 10.32
N PRO A 85 -8.98 -14.96 11.44
CA PRO A 85 -7.55 -15.07 11.78
C PRO A 85 -6.77 -16.03 10.87
N THR A 86 -5.57 -15.65 10.43
CA THR A 86 -4.75 -16.48 9.52
C THR A 86 -3.25 -16.36 9.81
N GLN A 87 -2.55 -17.49 9.80
CA GLN A 87 -1.09 -17.54 9.96
C GLN A 87 -0.39 -17.15 8.65
N LEU A 88 0.60 -16.27 8.70
CA LEU A 88 1.24 -15.76 7.48
C LEU A 88 2.13 -16.77 6.76
N GLU A 89 2.50 -17.87 7.41
CA GLU A 89 3.23 -18.98 6.81
C GLU A 89 2.45 -19.64 5.66
N ILE A 90 1.11 -19.53 5.68
CA ILE A 90 0.24 -20.11 4.67
C ILE A 90 0.23 -19.31 3.35
N LEU A 91 0.71 -18.06 3.33
CA LEU A 91 0.74 -17.20 2.14
C LEU A 91 1.45 -17.89 0.96
N GLY A 92 2.64 -18.44 1.20
CA GLY A 92 3.41 -19.14 0.17
C GLY A 92 2.77 -20.46 -0.27
N GLN A 93 2.08 -21.15 0.65
CA GLN A 93 1.40 -22.42 0.35
C GLN A 93 0.16 -22.20 -0.52
N GLN A 94 -0.54 -21.08 -0.31
CA GLN A 94 -1.76 -20.68 -1.03
C GLN A 94 -1.48 -19.74 -2.21
N ALA A 95 -0.21 -19.52 -2.54
CA ALA A 95 0.18 -18.73 -3.70
C ALA A 95 -0.29 -19.41 -5.00
N VAL A 96 -1.04 -18.68 -5.81
CA VAL A 96 -1.63 -19.15 -7.06
C VAL A 96 -0.57 -19.17 -8.15
N VAL A 97 -0.49 -20.25 -8.90
CA VAL A 97 0.37 -20.36 -10.09
C VAL A 97 -0.35 -19.73 -11.26
N VAL A 98 0.29 -18.74 -11.90
CA VAL A 98 -0.28 -18.10 -13.09
C VAL A 98 -0.17 -19.07 -14.28
N PRO A 99 -1.27 -19.37 -14.99
CA PRO A 99 -1.23 -20.27 -16.13
C PRO A 99 -0.58 -19.60 -17.35
N ASN A 100 -0.04 -20.41 -18.27
CA ASN A 100 0.47 -19.98 -19.57
C ASN A 100 1.61 -18.93 -19.51
N THR A 101 2.46 -18.97 -18.48
CA THR A 101 3.66 -18.14 -18.35
C THR A 101 4.92 -18.87 -18.85
N ARG A 102 5.93 -18.13 -19.31
CA ARG A 102 7.22 -18.71 -19.77
C ARG A 102 8.01 -19.35 -18.63
N ARG A 103 7.89 -18.77 -17.44
CA ARG A 103 8.55 -19.19 -16.19
C ARG A 103 7.54 -19.49 -15.10
N CYS A 104 7.97 -20.07 -13.99
CA CYS A 104 7.09 -20.29 -12.83
C CYS A 104 6.78 -18.94 -12.16
N VAL A 105 5.54 -18.46 -12.31
CA VAL A 105 5.06 -17.23 -11.67
C VAL A 105 4.02 -17.58 -10.62
N ARG A 106 4.21 -17.07 -9.40
CA ARG A 106 3.29 -17.27 -8.27
C ARG A 106 2.81 -15.93 -7.71
N ILE A 107 1.51 -15.80 -7.50
CA ILE A 107 0.91 -14.59 -6.89
C ILE A 107 0.41 -14.94 -5.48
N LEU A 108 0.85 -14.16 -4.50
CA LEU A 108 0.44 -14.30 -3.11
C LEU A 108 -1.03 -13.84 -2.93
N PRO A 109 -1.82 -14.54 -2.09
CA PRO A 109 -3.17 -14.11 -1.77
C PRO A 109 -3.17 -12.90 -0.84
N GLY A 110 -4.25 -12.11 -0.88
CA GLY A 110 -4.53 -11.11 0.15
C GLY A 110 -5.18 -11.72 1.39
N VAL A 111 -5.53 -10.89 2.37
CA VAL A 111 -6.28 -11.29 3.57
C VAL A 111 -7.62 -10.55 3.66
N LYS A 112 -8.68 -11.26 4.01
CA LYS A 112 -10.01 -10.71 4.28
C LYS A 112 -10.46 -10.98 5.72
N GLN A 113 -11.35 -10.15 6.21
CA GLN A 113 -12.08 -10.31 7.46
C GLN A 113 -13.57 -10.16 7.17
N MET A 114 -14.41 -10.96 7.84
CA MET A 114 -15.87 -10.94 7.61
C MET A 114 -16.61 -9.90 8.45
N ASN A 115 -16.17 -9.65 9.70
CA ASN A 115 -16.84 -8.72 10.59
C ASN A 115 -15.84 -7.98 11.54
N PRO A 116 -15.81 -6.63 11.53
CA PRO A 116 -16.32 -5.80 10.43
C PRO A 116 -15.66 -6.21 9.11
N ALA A 117 -16.38 -6.10 8.00
CA ALA A 117 -15.87 -6.52 6.69
C ALA A 117 -14.64 -5.69 6.30
N ASN A 118 -13.55 -6.35 5.94
CA ASN A 118 -12.29 -5.68 5.62
C ASN A 118 -11.43 -6.54 4.67
N VAL A 119 -10.60 -5.90 3.85
CA VAL A 119 -9.66 -6.57 2.92
C VAL A 119 -8.32 -5.84 2.84
N MET A 120 -7.25 -6.60 2.64
CA MET A 120 -5.90 -6.11 2.32
C MET A 120 -5.27 -7.01 1.26
N ARG A 121 -4.36 -6.46 0.45
CA ARG A 121 -3.67 -7.19 -0.61
C ARG A 121 -2.34 -6.51 -0.92
N GLY A 122 -1.26 -7.13 -0.47
CA GLY A 122 0.11 -6.62 -0.49
C GLY A 122 0.64 -6.41 0.92
N GLU A 123 -0.17 -5.84 1.81
CA GLU A 123 0.20 -5.53 3.19
C GLU A 123 0.50 -6.80 4.01
N GLU A 124 -0.18 -7.92 3.74
CA GLU A 124 0.11 -9.20 4.37
C GLU A 124 1.55 -9.67 4.11
N THR A 125 2.11 -9.33 2.94
CA THR A 125 3.50 -9.66 2.59
C THR A 125 4.49 -8.80 3.40
N GLN A 126 4.15 -7.53 3.67
CA GLN A 126 4.96 -6.67 4.54
C GLN A 126 4.96 -7.17 5.99
N ILE A 127 3.80 -7.61 6.50
CA ILE A 127 3.68 -8.17 7.85
C ILE A 127 4.43 -9.51 7.94
N ALA A 128 4.44 -10.33 6.88
CA ALA A 128 5.26 -11.53 6.84
C ALA A 128 6.77 -11.20 6.98
N GLY A 129 7.23 -10.12 6.34
CA GLY A 129 8.58 -9.58 6.54
C GLY A 129 8.87 -9.15 7.98
N LEU A 130 7.92 -8.46 8.63
CA LEU A 130 8.03 -8.10 10.05
C LEU A 130 8.14 -9.36 10.94
N LEU A 131 7.29 -10.35 10.74
CA LEU A 131 7.30 -11.61 11.52
C LEU A 131 8.52 -12.49 11.23
N TYR A 132 9.16 -12.33 10.08
CA TYR A 132 10.45 -12.96 9.81
C TYR A 132 11.56 -12.29 10.64
N GLN A 133 11.60 -10.96 10.68
CA GLN A 133 12.61 -10.21 11.45
C GLN A 133 12.37 -10.25 12.97
N SER A 134 11.09 -10.32 13.38
CA SER A 134 10.65 -10.34 14.78
C SER A 134 9.62 -11.46 15.00
N PRO A 135 10.06 -12.73 15.11
CA PRO A 135 9.16 -13.89 15.21
C PRO A 135 8.14 -13.87 16.35
N ASN A 136 8.47 -13.15 17.44
CA ASN A 136 7.66 -13.04 18.64
C ASN A 136 6.86 -11.73 18.71
N PHE A 137 6.79 -10.97 17.62
CA PHE A 137 6.02 -9.73 17.60
C PHE A 137 4.52 -9.99 17.87
N GLY A 138 3.96 -9.25 18.83
CA GLY A 138 2.53 -9.18 19.10
C GLY A 138 2.13 -7.73 19.36
N GLY A 139 1.14 -7.21 18.65
CA GLY A 139 0.75 -5.80 18.74
C GLY A 139 -0.10 -5.30 17.57
N THR A 140 -0.22 -3.98 17.39
CA THR A 140 -0.67 -3.43 16.09
C THR A 140 0.50 -3.06 15.20
N VAL A 141 0.30 -3.33 13.92
CA VAL A 141 1.07 -2.76 12.82
C VAL A 141 0.21 -1.68 12.18
N CYS A 142 0.77 -0.47 12.04
CA CYS A 142 0.20 0.59 11.22
C CYS A 142 0.95 0.61 9.89
N LEU A 143 0.23 0.43 8.78
CA LEU A 143 0.77 0.43 7.42
C LEU A 143 0.12 1.60 6.66
N PRO A 144 0.68 2.82 6.76
CA PRO A 144 0.10 4.00 6.13
C PRO A 144 0.24 3.96 4.60
N GLY A 145 -0.71 4.58 3.91
CA GLY A 145 -0.72 4.68 2.45
C GLY A 145 -2.02 5.32 1.95
N THR A 146 -2.39 5.06 0.69
CA THR A 146 -3.70 5.43 0.14
C THR A 146 -4.83 4.93 1.04
N HIS A 147 -4.67 3.69 1.52
CA HIS A 147 -5.52 3.06 2.53
C HIS A 147 -4.62 2.58 3.68
N THR A 148 -4.64 3.28 4.81
CA THR A 148 -3.90 2.84 5.99
C THR A 148 -4.50 1.57 6.55
N LYS A 149 -3.67 0.56 6.81
CA LYS A 149 -4.09 -0.66 7.53
C LYS A 149 -3.64 -0.59 8.99
N TRP A 150 -4.59 -0.82 9.90
CA TRP A 150 -4.32 -1.06 11.32
C TRP A 150 -4.55 -2.53 11.61
N VAL A 151 -3.48 -3.29 11.77
CA VAL A 151 -3.52 -4.75 11.78
C VAL A 151 -3.10 -5.30 13.12
N ARG A 152 -3.93 -6.16 13.72
CA ARG A 152 -3.65 -6.84 14.98
C ARG A 152 -2.98 -8.18 14.73
N VAL A 153 -1.77 -8.32 15.25
CA VAL A 153 -0.93 -9.50 15.08
C VAL A 153 -0.69 -10.16 16.44
N ALA A 154 -0.94 -11.46 16.52
CA ALA A 154 -0.65 -12.31 17.66
C ALA A 154 -0.36 -13.73 17.17
N ASP A 155 0.52 -14.46 17.86
CA ASP A 155 0.86 -15.85 17.55
C ASP A 155 1.18 -16.09 16.06
N ARG A 156 1.95 -15.17 15.46
CA ARG A 156 2.35 -15.17 14.04
C ARG A 156 1.18 -15.13 13.04
N ALA A 157 0.00 -14.71 13.50
CA ALA A 157 -1.21 -14.59 12.71
C ALA A 157 -1.71 -13.14 12.64
N ILE A 158 -2.29 -12.78 11.49
CA ILE A 158 -3.19 -11.63 11.42
C ILE A 158 -4.50 -12.07 12.06
N THR A 159 -4.90 -11.41 13.14
CA THR A 159 -6.10 -11.76 13.92
C THR A 159 -7.29 -10.90 13.51
N SER A 160 -7.09 -9.60 13.36
CA SER A 160 -8.07 -8.66 12.84
C SER A 160 -7.41 -7.44 12.24
N PHE A 161 -8.16 -6.66 11.47
CA PHE A 161 -7.68 -5.38 10.96
C PHE A 161 -8.80 -4.45 10.56
N GLU A 162 -8.46 -3.17 10.50
CA GLU A 162 -9.29 -2.10 9.96
C GLU A 162 -8.53 -1.28 8.93
N THR A 163 -9.28 -0.61 8.06
CA THR A 163 -8.75 0.21 6.99
C THR A 163 -9.26 1.64 7.13
N CYS A 164 -8.35 2.61 7.07
CA CYS A 164 -8.68 4.02 6.97
C CYS A 164 -8.29 4.53 5.58
N MET A 165 -9.24 5.11 4.85
CA MET A 165 -8.99 5.65 3.50
C MET A 165 -8.37 7.06 3.54
N THR A 166 -7.50 7.32 4.52
CA THR A 166 -6.94 8.64 4.84
C THR A 166 -6.16 9.25 3.66
N GLY A 167 -5.32 8.45 3.01
CA GLY A 167 -4.56 8.89 1.83
C GLY A 167 -5.46 9.15 0.61
N GLU A 168 -6.48 8.31 0.39
CA GLU A 168 -7.47 8.53 -0.68
C GLU A 168 -8.30 9.80 -0.44
N GLN A 169 -8.76 10.03 0.79
CA GLN A 169 -9.44 11.27 1.17
C GLN A 169 -8.55 12.48 0.96
N PHE A 170 -7.28 12.39 1.36
CA PHE A 170 -6.31 13.46 1.13
C PHE A 170 -6.22 13.79 -0.36
N GLY A 171 -5.96 12.79 -1.21
CA GLY A 171 -5.87 12.96 -2.67
C GLY A 171 -7.14 13.56 -3.26
N PHE A 172 -8.32 13.06 -2.89
CA PHE A 172 -9.59 13.61 -3.34
C PHE A 172 -9.76 15.07 -2.95
N PHE A 173 -9.51 15.41 -1.68
CA PHE A 173 -9.67 16.77 -1.20
C PHE A 173 -8.64 17.72 -1.82
N SER A 174 -7.39 17.31 -1.95
CA SER A 174 -6.30 18.14 -2.47
C SER A 174 -6.36 18.37 -3.98
N GLU A 175 -6.92 17.42 -4.74
CA GLU A 175 -6.84 17.46 -6.21
C GLU A 175 -8.19 17.67 -6.89
N THR A 176 -9.27 17.13 -6.33
CA THR A 176 -10.58 17.09 -7.02
C THR A 176 -11.61 18.02 -6.39
N SER A 177 -11.57 18.21 -5.07
CA SER A 177 -12.57 19.01 -4.35
C SER A 177 -12.34 20.53 -4.45
N VAL A 178 -13.26 21.32 -3.87
CA VAL A 178 -13.08 22.78 -3.74
C VAL A 178 -11.84 23.18 -2.94
N LEU A 179 -11.31 22.29 -2.09
CA LEU A 179 -10.09 22.53 -1.33
C LEU A 179 -8.86 22.58 -2.25
N SER A 180 -8.90 22.02 -3.46
CA SER A 180 -7.79 22.04 -4.42
C SER A 180 -7.33 23.46 -4.77
N HIS A 181 -8.24 24.43 -4.79
CA HIS A 181 -7.91 25.85 -4.95
C HIS A 181 -7.03 26.41 -3.83
N SER A 182 -6.86 25.66 -2.74
CA SER A 182 -6.01 25.98 -1.59
C SER A 182 -4.64 25.31 -1.60
N MET A 183 -4.38 24.44 -2.57
CA MET A 183 -3.18 23.60 -2.61
C MET A 183 -2.40 23.78 -3.91
N ILE A 184 -2.60 24.92 -4.58
CA ILE A 184 -2.07 25.25 -5.92
C ILE A 184 -0.53 25.30 -5.89
N LEU A 185 0.05 25.85 -4.82
CA LEU A 185 1.49 25.93 -4.67
C LEU A 185 2.00 24.76 -3.82
N ASP A 186 3.12 24.19 -4.25
CA ASP A 186 3.85 23.23 -3.45
C ASP A 186 4.48 23.89 -2.23
N GLY A 187 4.55 23.13 -1.15
CA GLY A 187 5.06 23.60 0.12
C GLY A 187 4.52 22.76 1.27
N TRP A 188 5.14 22.91 2.43
CA TRP A 188 4.78 22.17 3.63
C TRP A 188 5.05 23.01 4.89
N SER A 189 4.17 22.88 5.88
CA SER A 189 4.32 23.54 7.19
C SER A 189 4.20 22.51 8.32
N ASP A 190 5.33 22.17 8.94
CA ASP A 190 5.38 21.22 10.05
C ASP A 190 4.57 21.68 11.27
N SER A 191 4.53 22.98 11.53
CA SER A 191 3.77 23.56 12.64
C SER A 191 2.27 23.42 12.40
N ALA A 192 1.79 23.75 11.20
CA ALA A 192 0.38 23.59 10.82
C ALA A 192 -0.05 22.13 10.86
N PHE A 193 0.79 21.21 10.34
CA PHE A 193 0.53 19.78 10.40
C PHE A 193 0.34 19.30 11.85
N ARG A 194 1.30 19.59 12.73
CA ARG A 194 1.23 19.15 14.14
C ARG A 194 0.03 19.75 14.85
N GLU A 195 -0.31 21.01 14.58
CA GLU A 195 -1.46 21.64 15.21
C GLU A 195 -2.79 21.07 14.71
N ALA A 196 -2.89 20.74 13.43
CA ALA A 196 -4.04 20.06 12.86
C ALA A 196 -4.23 18.66 13.45
N VAL A 197 -3.16 17.89 13.65
CA VAL A 197 -3.22 16.58 14.36
C VAL A 197 -3.73 16.76 15.80
N ARG A 198 -3.18 17.72 16.55
CA ARG A 198 -3.64 18.01 17.93
C ARG A 198 -5.09 18.46 17.96
N THR A 199 -5.50 19.24 16.97
CA THR A 199 -6.87 19.72 16.84
C THR A 199 -7.84 18.58 16.61
N ALA A 200 -7.55 17.69 15.65
CA ALA A 200 -8.37 16.53 15.34
C ALA A 200 -8.45 15.55 16.51
N THR A 201 -7.35 15.34 17.23
CA THR A 201 -7.32 14.46 18.41
C THR A 201 -8.07 15.01 19.62
N ARG A 202 -8.11 16.33 19.81
CA ARG A 202 -8.86 16.99 20.89
C ARG A 202 -10.36 17.09 20.63
N ASP A 203 -10.76 17.29 19.38
CA ASP A 203 -12.16 17.48 18.98
C ASP A 203 -12.45 16.79 17.63
N PRO A 204 -12.57 15.44 17.61
CA PRO A 204 -12.79 14.69 16.36
C PRO A 204 -14.10 15.08 15.65
N ALA A 205 -15.13 15.46 16.41
CA ALA A 205 -16.41 15.90 15.86
C ALA A 205 -16.28 17.21 15.05
N ALA A 206 -15.24 18.01 15.28
CA ALA A 206 -14.99 19.23 14.54
C ALA A 206 -14.37 19.04 13.16
N ILE A 207 -13.95 17.84 12.79
CA ILE A 207 -13.16 17.66 11.56
C ILE A 207 -13.98 18.05 10.33
N ALA A 208 -15.26 17.66 10.28
CA ALA A 208 -16.17 18.03 9.18
C ALA A 208 -16.26 19.56 8.98
N ARG A 209 -16.36 20.34 10.06
CA ARG A 209 -16.38 21.83 9.98
C ARG A 209 -15.01 22.41 9.64
N ARG A 210 -13.92 21.77 10.07
CA ARG A 210 -12.54 22.23 9.86
C ARG A 210 -12.01 21.98 8.45
N LEU A 211 -12.53 20.98 7.74
CA LEU A 211 -12.18 20.76 6.33
C LEU A 211 -12.53 21.99 5.47
N PHE A 212 -13.74 22.56 5.62
CA PHE A 212 -14.10 23.77 4.88
C PHE A 212 -13.36 25.02 5.39
N ALA A 213 -12.96 25.05 6.66
CA ALA A 213 -12.20 26.16 7.24
C ALA A 213 -10.88 26.39 6.50
N ILE A 214 -10.24 25.34 5.95
CA ILE A 214 -9.03 25.47 5.11
C ILE A 214 -9.29 26.40 3.91
N ARG A 215 -10.43 26.25 3.23
CA ARG A 215 -10.75 27.14 2.11
C ARG A 215 -11.12 28.54 2.60
N ALA A 216 -11.84 28.64 3.72
CA ALA A 216 -12.26 29.91 4.28
C ALA A 216 -11.07 30.76 4.74
N GLU A 217 -10.10 30.16 5.44
CA GLU A 217 -8.91 30.84 5.97
C GLU A 217 -8.05 31.45 4.86
N MET A 218 -7.95 30.84 3.69
CA MET A 218 -7.29 31.51 2.57
C MET A 218 -8.08 32.67 1.95
N LEU A 219 -9.42 32.68 2.07
CA LEU A 219 -10.25 33.73 1.47
C LEU A 219 -10.36 34.95 2.37
N VAL A 220 -10.35 34.76 3.69
CA VAL A 220 -10.60 35.83 4.67
C VAL A 220 -9.42 36.09 5.61
N ALA A 221 -8.39 35.25 5.58
CA ALA A 221 -7.18 35.38 6.40
C ALA A 221 -5.91 35.14 5.54
N GLU A 222 -4.76 34.99 6.18
CA GLU A 222 -3.43 34.94 5.54
C GLU A 222 -2.86 33.51 5.43
N GLN A 223 -3.71 32.50 5.26
CA GLN A 223 -3.24 31.12 5.13
C GLN A 223 -2.50 30.89 3.81
N THR A 224 -1.34 30.25 3.89
CA THR A 224 -0.55 29.81 2.73
C THR A 224 -0.97 28.43 2.22
N SER A 225 -0.67 28.11 0.95
CA SER A 225 -0.92 26.76 0.42
C SER A 225 -0.15 25.66 1.16
N ALA A 226 1.04 25.98 1.68
CA ALA A 226 1.83 25.07 2.51
C ALA A 226 1.12 24.71 3.82
N GLU A 227 0.51 25.69 4.48
CA GLU A 227 -0.29 25.48 5.69
C GLU A 227 -1.61 24.77 5.37
N ALA A 228 -2.30 25.13 4.28
CA ALA A 228 -3.54 24.47 3.87
C ALA A 228 -3.33 22.96 3.63
N ARG A 229 -2.27 22.61 2.89
CA ARG A 229 -1.88 21.21 2.62
C ARG A 229 -1.54 20.46 3.90
N ALA A 230 -0.72 21.05 4.76
CA ALA A 230 -0.32 20.48 6.04
C ALA A 230 -1.51 20.29 6.99
N THR A 231 -2.43 21.27 7.03
CA THR A 231 -3.65 21.21 7.84
C THR A 231 -4.58 20.11 7.38
N LEU A 232 -4.83 19.96 6.07
CA LEU A 232 -5.63 18.85 5.55
C LEU A 232 -5.05 17.50 5.98
N SER A 233 -3.74 17.30 5.75
CA SER A 233 -3.06 16.06 6.12
C SER A 233 -3.15 15.77 7.62
N GLY A 234 -2.89 16.79 8.46
CA GLY A 234 -2.93 16.64 9.91
C GLY A 234 -4.34 16.39 10.46
N LEU A 235 -5.38 17.00 9.87
CA LEU A 235 -6.77 16.74 10.26
C LEU A 235 -7.17 15.29 9.94
N LEU A 236 -6.86 14.79 8.74
CA LEU A 236 -7.22 13.44 8.32
C LEU A 236 -6.45 12.37 9.09
N ILE A 237 -5.14 12.53 9.29
CA ILE A 237 -4.34 11.60 10.11
C ILE A 237 -4.79 11.66 11.58
N GLY A 238 -5.07 12.86 12.10
CA GLY A 238 -5.59 12.98 13.46
C GLY A 238 -6.97 12.33 13.63
N GLN A 239 -7.83 12.36 12.60
CA GLN A 239 -9.09 11.61 12.57
C GLN A 239 -8.84 10.11 12.66
N GLU A 240 -7.93 9.60 11.84
CA GLU A 240 -7.55 8.19 11.79
C GLU A 240 -7.06 7.69 13.16
N LEU A 241 -6.22 8.47 13.85
CA LEU A 241 -5.67 8.07 15.15
C LEU A 241 -6.72 7.96 16.27
N MET A 242 -7.89 8.58 16.10
CA MET A 242 -8.97 8.59 17.10
C MET A 242 -10.11 7.64 16.76
N ALA A 243 -10.09 7.01 15.59
CA ALA A 243 -11.12 6.10 15.11
C ALA A 243 -11.11 4.75 15.86
#